data_AF-A0A956QIE3-F1
#
_entry.id   AF-A0A956QIE3-F1
#
_cell.length_a   1.000
_cell.length_b   1.000
_cell.length_c   1.000
_cell.angle_alpha   90.00
_cell.angle_beta   90.00
_cell.angle_gamma   90.00
#
_symmetry.space_group_name_H-M   'P 1'
#
loop_
_entity.id
_entity.type
_entity.pdbx_description
1 polymer ?
#
loop_
_entity_poly.entity_id
_entity_poly.type
_entity_poly.pdbx_seq_one_letter_code
_entity_poly.pdbx_strand_id
1 'polypeptide(L)'
;MRKTFLLFLMLCLAANAWADLTIRKGGSLWATVESGGTIRIGGSMVGEFESSGSVRKAGSLVGEVESQGNVRKSGSLYGQLEKSGYLRVNGSLVGQIETGGTIRKNGSMWGSVEGLQSFDDMRKVTAVLMFFSDEF
;
A
#
# COMPACT_ATOMS: atom_id res chain seq x y z
N MET A 1 46.77 -38.16 -14.91
CA MET A 1 46.07 -37.62 -13.72
C MET A 1 44.69 -37.14 -14.16
N ARG A 2 43.63 -37.83 -13.68
CA ARG A 2 42.22 -37.61 -14.05
C ARG A 2 41.73 -36.31 -13.41
N LYS A 3 41.25 -35.36 -14.21
CA LYS A 3 40.63 -34.13 -13.73
C LYS A 3 39.23 -34.45 -13.23
N THR A 4 39.08 -34.58 -11.92
CA THR A 4 37.80 -34.82 -11.26
C THR A 4 36.94 -33.56 -11.31
N PHE A 5 35.76 -33.75 -11.87
CA PHE A 5 34.59 -32.90 -11.92
C PHE A 5 34.19 -32.44 -10.51
N LEU A 6 34.15 -31.15 -10.24
CA LEU A 6 33.39 -30.59 -9.11
C LEU A 6 32.32 -29.65 -9.67
N LEU A 7 31.11 -30.21 -9.76
CA LEU A 7 29.86 -29.51 -10.05
C LEU A 7 29.46 -28.74 -8.79
N PHE A 8 29.66 -27.43 -8.76
CA PHE A 8 29.24 -26.57 -7.66
C PHE A 8 27.75 -26.25 -7.86
N LEU A 9 26.89 -26.92 -7.08
CA LEU A 9 25.46 -26.69 -7.02
C LEU A 9 25.20 -25.31 -6.42
N MET A 10 24.93 -24.33 -7.28
CA MET A 10 24.59 -22.96 -6.89
C MET A 10 23.14 -22.94 -6.35
N LEU A 11 23.01 -22.98 -5.03
CA LEU A 11 21.74 -22.84 -4.33
C LEU A 11 21.32 -21.36 -4.38
N CYS A 12 20.48 -20.99 -5.36
CA CYS A 12 19.86 -19.66 -5.41
C CYS A 12 18.84 -19.54 -4.27
N LEU A 13 19.25 -18.96 -3.13
CA LEU A 13 18.31 -18.37 -2.18
C LEU A 13 17.67 -17.15 -2.86
N ALA A 14 16.42 -17.30 -3.32
CA ALA A 14 15.61 -16.15 -3.69
C ALA A 14 15.31 -15.34 -2.43
N ALA A 15 16.09 -14.29 -2.19
CA ALA A 15 15.73 -13.27 -1.23
C ALA A 15 14.44 -12.61 -1.74
N ASN A 16 13.31 -12.89 -1.09
CA ASN A 16 12.08 -12.13 -1.29
C ASN A 16 12.33 -10.72 -0.76
N ALA A 17 12.86 -9.83 -1.61
CA ALA A 17 12.88 -8.41 -1.34
C ALA A 17 11.42 -7.96 -1.31
N TRP A 18 10.93 -7.59 -0.13
CA TRP A 18 9.62 -6.96 0.00
C TRP A 18 9.68 -5.66 -0.79
N ALA A 19 8.92 -5.57 -1.87
CA ALA A 19 8.95 -4.42 -2.76
C ALA A 19 8.22 -3.24 -2.09
N ASP A 20 8.83 -2.07 -2.16
CA ASP A 20 8.17 -0.83 -1.76
C ASP A 20 7.02 -0.51 -2.72
N LEU A 21 5.95 0.08 -2.19
CA LEU A 21 4.83 0.55 -3.00
C LEU A 21 5.13 1.97 -3.47
N THR A 22 5.08 2.20 -4.78
CA THR A 22 5.32 3.51 -5.38
C THR A 22 4.03 4.06 -5.95
N ILE A 23 3.50 5.12 -5.36
CA ILE A 23 2.25 5.76 -5.79
C ILE A 23 2.56 6.99 -6.63
N ARG A 24 2.03 7.02 -7.85
CA ARG A 24 2.13 8.13 -8.79
C ARG A 24 0.79 8.84 -8.96
N LYS A 25 0.84 10.16 -9.08
CA LYS A 25 -0.31 11.03 -9.37
C LYS A 25 0.03 11.88 -10.59
N GLY A 26 -0.79 11.80 -11.64
CA GLY A 26 -0.49 12.45 -12.92
C GLY A 26 0.82 11.97 -13.58
N GLY A 27 1.27 10.74 -13.29
CA GLY A 27 2.52 10.17 -13.79
C GLY A 27 3.77 10.52 -12.96
N SER A 28 3.69 11.53 -12.10
CA SER A 28 4.79 11.90 -11.19
C SER A 28 4.75 11.08 -9.91
N LEU A 29 5.92 10.78 -9.34
CA LEU A 29 6.04 10.19 -8.02
C LEU A 29 5.37 11.10 -6.99
N TRP A 30 4.45 10.56 -6.20
CA TRP A 30 3.75 11.29 -5.16
C TRP A 30 4.09 10.76 -3.76
N ALA A 31 3.94 9.46 -3.56
CA ALA A 31 4.18 8.82 -2.28
C ALA A 31 4.89 7.46 -2.45
N THR A 32 5.60 7.03 -1.42
CA THR A 32 6.08 5.65 -1.29
C THR A 32 5.66 5.07 0.05
N VAL A 33 5.38 3.76 0.07
CA VAL A 33 5.24 2.98 1.31
C VAL A 33 6.35 1.94 1.30
N GLU A 34 7.29 2.08 2.23
CA GLU A 34 8.35 1.10 2.37
C GLU A 34 7.80 -0.24 2.86
N SER A 35 8.50 -1.33 2.58
CA SER A 35 8.14 -2.68 3.05
C SER A 35 7.78 -2.73 4.54
N GLY A 36 8.54 -2.01 5.38
CA GLY A 36 8.32 -1.88 6.83
C GLY A 36 7.12 -1.02 7.24
N GLY A 37 6.42 -0.38 6.30
CA GLY A 37 5.22 0.42 6.57
C GLY A 37 5.45 1.93 6.61
N THR A 38 6.70 2.41 6.56
CA THR A 38 6.99 3.85 6.52
C THR A 38 6.36 4.51 5.30
N ILE A 39 5.59 5.58 5.52
CA ILE A 39 4.97 6.36 4.46
C ILE A 39 5.80 7.62 4.22
N ARG A 40 6.22 7.82 2.96
CA ARG A 40 6.89 9.04 2.51
C ARG A 40 6.07 9.77 1.46
N ILE A 41 6.03 11.10 1.55
CA ILE A 41 5.47 11.99 0.53
C ILE A 41 6.54 13.03 0.19
N GLY A 42 6.82 13.22 -1.10
CA GLY A 42 7.91 14.10 -1.55
C GLY A 42 9.28 13.71 -0.97
N GLY A 43 9.50 12.43 -0.68
CA GLY A 43 10.73 11.90 -0.09
C GLY A 43 10.87 12.04 1.42
N SER A 44 9.96 12.78 2.09
CA SER A 44 9.99 12.94 3.55
C SER A 44 9.06 11.96 4.24
N MET A 45 9.48 11.40 5.39
CA MET A 45 8.62 10.56 6.23
C MET A 45 7.48 11.40 6.80
N VAL A 46 6.24 10.96 6.57
CA VAL A 46 5.03 11.65 7.04
C VAL A 46 4.20 10.79 7.99
N GLY A 47 4.41 9.47 7.99
CA GLY A 47 3.68 8.55 8.83
C GLY A 47 4.11 7.11 8.65
N GLU A 48 3.32 6.20 9.20
CA GLU A 48 3.58 4.77 9.22
C GLU A 48 2.26 3.99 9.15
N PHE A 49 2.30 2.88 8.43
CA PHE A 49 1.28 1.84 8.44
C PHE A 49 1.83 0.60 9.14
N GLU A 50 1.33 0.30 10.33
CA GLU A 50 1.76 -0.85 11.11
C GLU A 50 1.11 -2.15 10.60
N SER A 51 1.74 -3.29 10.85
CA SER A 51 1.20 -4.62 10.51
C SER A 51 -0.18 -4.91 11.14
N SER A 52 -0.47 -4.28 12.29
CA SER A 52 -1.78 -4.31 12.95
C SER A 52 -2.89 -3.67 12.10
N GLY A 53 -2.54 -2.81 11.14
CA GLY A 53 -3.44 -1.94 10.41
C GLY A 53 -3.52 -0.51 10.96
N SER A 54 -2.82 -0.22 12.06
CA SER A 54 -2.76 1.13 12.64
C SER A 54 -2.06 2.10 11.69
N VAL A 55 -2.62 3.29 11.55
CA VAL A 55 -2.05 4.39 10.77
C VAL A 55 -1.62 5.49 11.72
N ARG A 56 -0.33 5.85 11.68
CA ARG A 56 0.23 6.90 12.53
C ARG A 56 0.75 8.09 11.73
N LYS A 57 0.59 9.28 12.29
CA LYS A 57 1.17 10.54 11.81
C LYS A 57 1.89 11.21 12.98
N ALA A 58 3.19 11.50 12.82
CA ALA A 58 4.05 12.01 13.90
C ALA A 58 3.92 11.21 15.22
N GLY A 59 3.87 9.87 15.12
CA GLY A 59 3.71 8.96 16.26
C GLY A 59 2.30 8.85 16.85
N SER A 60 1.35 9.69 16.45
CA SER A 60 -0.04 9.64 16.94
C SER A 60 -0.92 8.77 16.04
N LEU A 61 -1.79 7.96 16.64
CA LEU A 61 -2.79 7.16 15.90
C LEU A 61 -3.82 8.10 15.26
N VAL A 62 -3.94 8.04 13.92
CA VAL A 62 -4.92 8.84 13.16
C VAL A 62 -6.06 8.00 12.60
N GLY A 63 -5.90 6.69 12.58
CA GLY A 63 -6.93 5.73 12.24
C GLY A 63 -6.36 4.36 11.93
N GLU A 64 -7.16 3.51 11.31
CA GLU A 64 -6.83 2.12 11.06
C GLU A 64 -7.38 1.68 9.70
N VAL A 65 -6.67 0.79 9.01
CA VAL A 65 -7.21 -0.04 7.92
C VAL A 65 -7.04 -1.49 8.34
N GLU A 66 -8.10 -2.10 8.84
CA GLU A 66 -8.07 -3.46 9.42
C GLU A 66 -7.80 -4.55 8.37
N SER A 67 -7.48 -5.76 8.83
CA SER A 67 -7.19 -6.91 7.96
C SER A 67 -8.35 -7.32 7.04
N GLN A 68 -9.60 -7.03 7.45
CA GLN A 68 -10.79 -7.24 6.64
C GLN A 68 -11.11 -6.04 5.72
N GLY A 69 -10.31 -4.97 5.78
CA GLY A 69 -10.46 -3.77 4.98
C GLY A 69 -11.34 -2.67 5.59
N ASN A 70 -11.91 -2.86 6.80
CA ASN A 70 -12.59 -1.78 7.50
C ASN A 70 -11.62 -0.61 7.69
N VAL A 71 -12.05 0.60 7.35
CA VAL A 71 -11.31 1.82 7.61
C VAL A 71 -11.96 2.52 8.80
N ARG A 72 -11.19 2.76 9.87
CA ARG A 72 -11.66 3.48 11.05
C ARG A 72 -10.98 4.83 11.20
N LYS A 73 -11.77 5.84 11.61
CA LYS A 73 -11.28 7.17 12.01
C LYS A 73 -11.81 7.45 13.42
N SER A 74 -10.93 7.82 14.35
CA SER A 74 -11.28 8.06 15.75
C SER A 74 -12.07 6.90 16.39
N GLY A 75 -11.74 5.65 16.03
CA GLY A 75 -12.39 4.43 16.52
C GLY A 75 -13.73 4.06 15.86
N SER A 76 -14.35 4.96 15.09
CA SER A 76 -15.60 4.69 14.37
C SER A 76 -15.34 4.15 12.96
N LEU A 77 -16.22 3.27 12.48
CA LEU A 77 -16.22 2.82 11.09
C LEU A 77 -16.46 4.03 10.18
N TYR A 78 -15.52 4.27 9.26
CA TYR A 78 -15.56 5.37 8.31
C TYR A 78 -15.81 4.86 6.88
N GLY A 79 -15.19 3.74 6.53
CA GLY A 79 -15.30 3.16 5.20
C GLY A 79 -14.85 1.71 5.15
N GLN A 80 -14.81 1.16 3.94
CA GLN A 80 -14.45 -0.22 3.66
C GLN A 80 -13.65 -0.30 2.36
N LEU A 81 -12.50 -0.97 2.43
CA LEU A 81 -11.79 -1.52 1.27
C LEU A 81 -12.25 -2.96 1.05
N GLU A 82 -12.93 -3.21 -0.06
CA GLU A 82 -13.30 -4.56 -0.46
C GLU A 82 -12.10 -5.31 -1.07
N LYS A 83 -12.09 -6.65 -1.00
CA LYS A 83 -11.02 -7.48 -1.60
C LYS A 83 -10.86 -7.29 -3.12
N SER A 84 -11.91 -6.83 -3.78
CA SER A 84 -11.94 -6.44 -5.20
C SER A 84 -11.26 -5.09 -5.48
N GLY A 85 -10.81 -4.38 -4.43
CA GLY A 85 -10.17 -3.07 -4.52
C GLY A 85 -11.12 -1.88 -4.42
N TYR A 86 -12.43 -2.09 -4.34
CA TYR A 86 -13.39 -0.98 -4.20
C TYR A 86 -13.30 -0.33 -2.82
N LEU A 87 -13.29 0.99 -2.80
CA LEU A 87 -13.33 1.82 -1.60
C LEU A 87 -14.71 2.44 -1.45
N ARG A 88 -15.37 2.14 -0.33
CA ARG A 88 -16.67 2.70 0.02
C ARG A 88 -16.61 3.52 1.29
N VAL A 89 -17.34 4.63 1.31
CA VAL A 89 -17.58 5.47 2.50
C VAL A 89 -19.08 5.67 2.60
N ASN A 90 -19.67 5.38 3.77
CA ASN A 90 -21.12 5.43 3.99
C ASN A 90 -21.93 4.70 2.89
N GLY A 91 -21.44 3.53 2.46
CA GLY A 91 -22.05 2.70 1.40
C GLY A 91 -21.81 3.18 -0.04
N SER A 92 -21.36 4.42 -0.24
CA SER A 92 -21.11 5.00 -1.56
C SER A 92 -19.70 4.66 -2.05
N LEU A 93 -19.57 4.33 -3.34
CA LEU A 93 -18.28 4.10 -3.98
C LEU A 93 -17.53 5.43 -4.14
N VAL A 94 -16.36 5.56 -3.51
CA VAL A 94 -15.52 6.77 -3.59
C VAL A 94 -14.24 6.55 -4.39
N GLY A 95 -13.79 5.30 -4.51
CA GLY A 95 -12.59 4.99 -5.27
C GLY A 95 -12.39 3.51 -5.51
N GLN A 96 -11.31 3.18 -6.21
CA GLN A 96 -10.92 1.79 -6.49
C GLN A 96 -9.40 1.71 -6.64
N ILE A 97 -8.79 0.67 -6.09
CA ILE A 97 -7.42 0.26 -6.35
C ILE A 97 -7.49 -1.03 -7.17
N GLU A 98 -7.26 -0.93 -8.47
CA GLU A 98 -7.31 -2.09 -9.38
C GLU A 98 -6.07 -2.98 -9.17
N THR A 99 -6.19 -4.29 -9.39
CA THR A 99 -5.06 -5.24 -9.28
C THR A 99 -3.89 -4.88 -10.20
N GLY A 100 -4.16 -4.21 -11.33
CA GLY A 100 -3.13 -3.68 -12.25
C GLY A 100 -2.44 -2.40 -11.75
N GLY A 101 -2.80 -1.91 -10.57
CA GLY A 101 -2.20 -0.72 -9.96
C GLY A 101 -2.91 0.60 -10.28
N THR A 102 -3.91 0.63 -11.16
CA THR A 102 -4.68 1.87 -11.40
C THR A 102 -5.45 2.28 -10.15
N ILE A 103 -5.35 3.55 -9.76
CA ILE A 103 -6.15 4.14 -8.68
C ILE A 103 -7.20 5.05 -9.30
N ARG A 104 -8.46 4.79 -8.97
CA ARG A 104 -9.60 5.62 -9.37
C ARG A 104 -10.20 6.36 -8.19
N LYS A 105 -10.65 7.59 -8.43
CA LYS A 105 -11.49 8.38 -7.54
C LYS A 105 -12.78 8.73 -8.28
N ASN A 106 -13.93 8.39 -7.70
CA ASN A 106 -15.25 8.63 -8.31
C ASN A 106 -15.35 8.16 -9.78
N GLY A 107 -14.73 7.02 -10.10
CA GLY A 107 -14.72 6.43 -11.44
C GLY A 107 -13.66 6.98 -12.40
N SER A 108 -13.05 8.13 -12.13
CA SER A 108 -11.97 8.70 -12.94
C SER A 108 -10.60 8.23 -12.47
N MET A 109 -9.64 8.09 -13.39
CA MET A 109 -8.26 7.79 -13.05
C MET A 109 -7.67 8.93 -12.21
N TRP A 110 -7.17 8.60 -11.02
CA TRP A 110 -6.53 9.54 -10.11
C TRP A 110 -5.01 9.36 -10.10
N GLY A 111 -4.55 8.11 -10.16
CA GLY A 111 -3.13 7.77 -10.10
C GLY A 111 -2.87 6.30 -10.39
N SER A 112 -1.67 5.86 -10.05
CA SER A 112 -1.26 4.46 -10.15
C SER A 112 -0.37 4.05 -8.98
N VAL A 113 -0.27 2.76 -8.72
CA VAL A 113 0.66 2.16 -7.77
C VAL A 113 1.47 1.05 -8.44
N GLU A 114 2.78 1.08 -8.23
CA GLU A 114 3.72 0.01 -8.59
C GLU A 114 4.04 -0.82 -7.34
N GLY A 115 4.34 -2.12 -7.50
CA GLY A 115 4.67 -3.02 -6.39
C GLY A 115 3.47 -3.68 -5.70
N LEU A 116 2.24 -3.43 -6.18
CA LEU A 116 1.02 -4.03 -5.64
C LEU A 116 1.00 -5.55 -5.93
N GLN A 117 0.99 -6.40 -4.90
CA GLN A 117 0.97 -7.86 -5.03
C GLN A 117 -0.15 -8.53 -4.22
N SER A 118 -0.68 -7.83 -3.22
CA SER A 118 -1.58 -8.42 -2.24
C SER A 118 -2.66 -7.44 -1.77
N PHE A 119 -3.66 -7.97 -1.06
CA PHE A 119 -4.65 -7.14 -0.37
C PHE A 119 -4.02 -6.29 0.75
N ASP A 120 -2.92 -6.76 1.36
CA ASP A 120 -2.21 -5.96 2.36
C ASP A 120 -1.56 -4.72 1.74
N ASP A 121 -1.07 -4.83 0.51
CA ASP A 121 -0.57 -3.69 -0.24
C ASP A 121 -1.69 -2.70 -0.56
N MET A 122 -2.89 -3.19 -0.91
CA MET A 122 -4.06 -2.34 -1.09
C MET A 122 -4.46 -1.63 0.21
N ARG A 123 -4.32 -2.27 1.37
CA ARG A 123 -4.55 -1.64 2.69
C ARG A 123 -3.55 -0.52 2.94
N LYS A 124 -2.26 -0.73 2.66
CA LYS A 124 -1.21 0.29 2.75
C LYS A 124 -1.53 1.49 1.84
N VAL A 125 -1.87 1.24 0.58
CA VAL A 125 -2.28 2.31 -0.36
C VAL A 125 -3.52 3.03 0.15
N THR A 126 -4.52 2.31 0.66
CA THR A 126 -5.72 2.90 1.28
C THR A 126 -5.36 3.81 2.45
N ALA A 127 -4.40 3.42 3.29
CA ALA A 127 -3.92 4.27 4.37
C ALA A 127 -3.33 5.59 3.83
N VAL A 128 -2.49 5.53 2.79
CA VAL A 128 -1.95 6.73 2.14
C VAL A 128 -3.08 7.63 1.62
N LEU A 129 -4.02 7.06 0.87
CA LEU A 129 -5.11 7.81 0.25
C LEU A 129 -6.06 8.44 1.28
N MET A 130 -6.46 7.71 2.33
CA MET A 130 -7.52 8.16 3.24
C MET A 130 -7.03 9.04 4.40
N PHE A 131 -5.72 9.05 4.69
CA PHE A 131 -5.13 9.74 5.84
C PHE A 131 -4.00 10.75 5.49
N PHE A 132 -3.45 10.68 4.28
CA PHE A 132 -2.35 11.53 3.83
C PHE A 132 -2.61 12.26 2.50
N SER A 133 -3.76 12.03 1.85
CA SER A 133 -4.23 12.83 0.72
C SER A 133 -5.42 13.69 1.14
N ASP A 134 -5.31 15.00 0.98
CA ASP A 134 -6.46 15.90 1.13
C ASP A 134 -7.36 15.89 -0.12
N GLU A 135 -6.85 15.38 -1.24
CA GLU A 135 -7.51 15.40 -2.54
C GLU A 135 -8.10 14.04 -2.94
N PHE A 136 -8.02 13.01 -2.10
CA PHE A 136 -8.62 11.69 -2.36
C PHE A 136 -9.91 11.52 -1.57
#